data_AF-A0A2E2TR16-F1
#
_entry.id   AF-A0A2E2TR16-F1
#
_cell.length_a   1.000
_cell.length_b   1.000
_cell.length_c   1.000
_cell.angle_alpha   90.00
_cell.angle_beta   90.00
_cell.angle_gamma   90.00
#
_symmetry.space_group_name_H-M   'P 1'
#
loop_
_entity.id
_entity.type
_entity.pdbx_description
1 polymer ?
#
loop_
_entity_poly.entity_id
_entity_poly.type
_entity_poly.pdbx_seq_one_letter_code
_entity_poly.pdbx_strand_id
1 'polypeptide(L)'
;TNTGSYHYHMEPTWLTEIKGDSTFLGLLLDGFPVYGPVESGVTLTNDDLDDYHGHTHPNTHFPEGIYHYHITSDLPWINGGEFYGVAGKVTQ
;
A
#
# COMPACT_ATOMS: atom_id res chain seq x y z
N THR A 1 -26.68 11.52 13.04
CA THR A 1 -25.38 12.21 12.83
C THR A 1 -24.35 11.13 12.55
N ASN A 2 -23.81 11.05 11.34
CA ASN A 2 -22.70 10.16 11.06
C ASN A 2 -21.44 10.83 11.61
N THR A 3 -20.96 10.40 12.76
CA THR A 3 -19.64 10.79 13.26
C THR A 3 -18.61 9.93 12.55
N GLY A 4 -18.35 10.23 11.28
CA GLY A 4 -17.30 9.58 10.53
C GLY A 4 -15.95 9.92 11.17
N SER A 5 -15.32 8.96 11.82
CA SER A 5 -13.94 9.08 12.27
C SER A 5 -13.04 8.80 11.07
N TYR A 6 -12.16 9.75 10.74
CA TYR A 6 -11.08 9.49 9.80
C TYR A 6 -10.01 8.63 10.49
N HIS A 7 -9.61 7.53 9.86
CA HIS A 7 -8.49 6.69 10.30
C HIS A 7 -7.47 6.67 9.17
N TYR A 8 -6.28 7.18 9.44
CA TYR A 8 -5.15 7.14 8.50
C TYR A 8 -4.15 6.10 8.96
N HIS A 9 -3.60 5.36 8.01
CA HIS A 9 -2.46 4.48 8.24
C HIS A 9 -1.22 5.16 7.67
N MET A 10 -0.20 5.29 8.51
CA MET A 10 1.16 5.65 8.11
C MET A 10 2.05 4.40 8.23
N GLU A 11 3.29 4.53 7.80
CA GLU A 11 4.27 3.45 7.90
C GLU A 11 4.36 2.87 9.32
N PRO A 12 4.17 1.55 9.48
CA PRO A 12 4.43 0.87 10.73
C PRO A 12 5.94 0.70 10.88
N THR A 13 6.64 1.76 11.27
CA THR A 13 8.12 1.85 11.30
C THR A 13 8.78 0.73 12.08
N TRP A 14 8.16 0.25 13.17
CA TRP A 14 8.68 -0.90 13.91
C TRP A 14 8.77 -2.18 13.05
N LEU A 15 7.80 -2.39 12.15
CA LEU A 15 7.77 -3.57 11.30
C LEU A 15 8.76 -3.45 10.15
N THR A 16 8.86 -2.28 9.51
CA THR A 16 9.83 -2.02 8.44
C THR A 16 11.26 -2.02 8.96
N GLU A 17 11.52 -1.54 10.17
CA GLU A 17 12.83 -1.61 10.82
C GLU A 17 13.31 -3.06 11.02
N ILE A 18 12.41 -4.00 11.38
CA ILE A 18 12.79 -5.39 11.65
C ILE A 18 12.65 -6.33 10.44
N LYS A 19 11.84 -5.99 9.43
CA LYS A 19 11.59 -6.82 8.24
C LYS A 19 12.14 -6.25 6.93
N GLY A 20 12.61 -5.01 6.96
CA GLY A 20 13.06 -4.24 5.79
C GLY A 20 11.97 -3.38 5.19
N ASP A 21 12.39 -2.28 4.56
CA ASP A 21 11.50 -1.24 4.01
C ASP A 21 10.74 -1.68 2.75
N SER A 22 11.12 -2.82 2.16
CA SER A 22 10.43 -3.43 1.01
C SER A 22 9.52 -4.60 1.41
N THR A 23 9.22 -4.74 2.70
CA THR A 23 8.51 -5.90 3.22
C THR A 23 7.03 -5.91 2.83
N PHE A 24 6.45 -7.10 2.73
CA PHE A 24 5.00 -7.27 2.60
C PHE A 24 4.33 -6.96 3.94
N LEU A 25 3.38 -6.03 3.93
CA LEU A 25 2.71 -5.54 5.14
C LEU A 25 1.29 -6.07 5.30
N GLY A 26 0.59 -6.34 4.20
CA GLY A 26 -0.77 -6.86 4.25
C GLY A 26 -1.50 -6.78 2.91
N LEU A 27 -2.82 -6.92 2.97
CA LEU A 27 -3.72 -6.80 1.83
C LEU A 27 -4.73 -5.69 2.10
N LEU A 28 -5.07 -4.91 1.08
CA LEU A 28 -6.27 -4.07 1.11
C LEU A 28 -7.53 -4.91 0.83
N LEU A 29 -8.70 -4.30 1.07
CA LEU A 29 -9.98 -5.01 0.98
C LEU A 29 -10.36 -5.45 -0.44
N ASP A 30 -9.73 -4.86 -1.46
CA ASP A 30 -9.83 -5.29 -2.86
C ASP A 30 -8.93 -6.49 -3.21
N GLY A 31 -8.11 -6.94 -2.26
CA GLY A 31 -7.27 -8.14 -2.37
C GLY A 31 -5.86 -7.90 -2.89
N PHE A 32 -5.48 -6.65 -3.17
CA PHE A 32 -4.11 -6.35 -3.61
C PHE A 32 -3.16 -6.10 -2.43
N PRO A 33 -1.87 -6.49 -2.57
CA PRO A 33 -0.91 -6.37 -1.48
C PRO A 33 -0.43 -4.94 -1.26
N VAL A 34 -0.03 -4.69 -0.02
CA VAL A 34 0.61 -3.45 0.43
C VAL A 34 2.04 -3.77 0.86
N TYR A 35 2.99 -3.02 0.31
CA TYR A 35 4.41 -3.09 0.64
C TYR A 35 4.88 -1.82 1.36
N GLY A 36 6.04 -1.89 2.01
CA GLY A 36 6.70 -0.71 2.57
C GLY A 36 7.19 0.29 1.49
N PRO A 37 7.84 1.38 1.89
CA PRO A 37 8.16 2.52 1.01
C PRO A 37 9.25 2.27 -0.04
N VAL A 38 9.92 1.11 0.00
CA VAL A 38 11.04 0.81 -0.90
C VAL A 38 10.69 -0.32 -1.84
N GLU A 39 10.93 -0.12 -3.13
CA GLU A 39 10.91 -1.19 -4.12
C GLU A 39 12.21 -1.17 -4.93
N SER A 40 12.80 -2.35 -5.18
CA SER A 40 14.03 -2.49 -5.96
C SER A 40 15.20 -1.61 -5.48
N GLY A 41 15.24 -1.29 -4.18
CA GLY A 41 16.27 -0.45 -3.55
C GLY A 41 16.05 1.06 -3.70
N VAL A 42 14.92 1.48 -4.25
CA VAL A 42 14.53 2.89 -4.42
C VAL A 42 13.36 3.20 -3.49
N THR A 43 13.47 4.29 -2.73
CA THR A 43 12.33 4.84 -1.98
C THR A 43 11.38 5.49 -2.96
N LEU A 44 10.14 5.00 -3.01
CA LEU A 44 9.12 5.47 -3.93
C LEU A 44 8.52 6.80 -3.45
N THR A 45 8.18 7.64 -4.42
CA THR A 45 7.51 8.93 -4.25
C THR A 45 6.15 8.91 -4.95
N ASN A 46 5.34 9.95 -4.74
CA ASN A 46 4.06 10.08 -5.43
C ASN A 46 4.20 10.11 -6.97
N ASP A 47 5.35 10.54 -7.51
CA ASP A 47 5.59 10.55 -8.96
C ASP A 47 5.82 9.15 -9.54
N ASP A 48 6.15 8.17 -8.69
CA ASP A 48 6.37 6.77 -9.08
C ASP A 48 5.10 5.93 -9.04
N LEU A 49 4.03 6.46 -8.43
CA LEU A 49 2.79 5.75 -8.13
C LEU A 49 1.60 6.37 -8.87
N ASP A 50 0.52 5.61 -9.03
CA ASP A 50 -0.71 6.10 -9.62
C ASP A 50 -1.62 6.83 -8.61
N ASP A 51 -2.80 7.25 -9.05
CA ASP A 51 -3.79 7.96 -8.21
C ASP A 51 -4.33 7.12 -7.05
N TYR A 52 -4.27 5.78 -7.16
CA TYR A 52 -4.60 4.84 -6.09
C TYR A 52 -3.39 4.55 -5.20
N HIS A 53 -2.25 5.17 -5.51
CA HIS A 53 -1.01 5.12 -4.76
C HIS A 53 -0.41 3.70 -4.72
N GLY A 54 -0.52 3.04 -5.88
CA GLY A 54 0.15 1.79 -6.22
C GLY A 54 0.64 1.80 -7.65
N HIS A 55 1.11 0.64 -8.12
CA HIS A 55 1.55 0.41 -9.50
C HIS A 55 1.62 -1.08 -9.82
N THR A 56 1.83 -1.42 -11.10
CA THR A 56 2.10 -2.80 -11.53
C THR A 56 3.59 -2.98 -11.79
N HIS A 57 4.26 -3.73 -10.92
CA HIS A 57 5.69 -4.01 -11.05
C HIS A 57 6.01 -5.45 -10.60
N PRO A 58 7.01 -6.13 -11.22
CA PRO A 58 7.55 -7.39 -10.73
C PRO A 58 8.26 -7.26 -9.38
N ASN A 59 7.99 -8.17 -8.46
CA ASN A 59 8.71 -8.21 -7.19
C ASN A 59 9.04 -9.66 -6.77
N THR A 60 9.66 -9.82 -5.59
CA THR A 60 10.11 -11.12 -5.09
C THR A 60 8.98 -12.13 -4.86
N HIS A 61 7.77 -11.65 -4.61
CA HIS A 61 6.58 -12.50 -4.41
C HIS A 61 5.85 -12.77 -5.73
N PHE A 62 5.94 -11.82 -6.67
CA PHE A 62 5.24 -11.87 -7.97
C PHE A 62 6.22 -11.55 -9.11
N PRO A 63 7.00 -12.53 -9.59
CA PRO A 63 8.03 -12.31 -10.62
C PRO A 63 7.47 -11.89 -11.98
N GLU A 64 6.20 -12.18 -12.26
CA GLU A 64 5.50 -11.75 -13.48
C GLU A 64 4.88 -10.35 -13.36
N GLY A 65 4.93 -9.76 -12.17
CA GLY A 65 4.31 -8.47 -11.85
C GLY A 65 2.82 -8.58 -11.52
N ILE A 66 2.42 -7.84 -10.50
CA ILE A 66 1.02 -7.60 -10.17
C ILE A 66 0.86 -6.15 -9.72
N TYR A 67 -0.37 -5.65 -9.77
CA TYR A 67 -0.71 -4.39 -9.12
C TYR A 67 -0.50 -4.52 -7.60
N HIS A 68 0.09 -3.53 -6.96
CA HIS A 68 0.26 -3.47 -5.52
C HIS A 68 0.43 -2.03 -5.03
N TYR A 69 0.06 -1.80 -3.78
CA TYR A 69 0.15 -0.50 -3.11
C TYR A 69 1.47 -0.36 -2.36
N HIS A 70 1.88 0.88 -2.15
CA HIS A 70 3.00 1.20 -1.29
C HIS A 70 2.59 2.13 -0.16
N ILE A 71 3.20 1.92 1.00
CA ILE A 71 3.23 2.96 2.02
C ILE A 71 4.24 4.02 1.61
N THR A 72 3.91 5.30 1.68
CA THR A 72 4.88 6.39 1.47
C THR A 72 4.88 7.38 2.62
N SER A 73 5.87 8.28 2.64
CA SER A 73 5.97 9.38 3.61
C SER A 73 4.98 10.51 3.34
N ASP A 74 4.48 10.60 2.11
CA ASP A 74 3.65 11.70 1.64
C ASP A 74 2.19 11.27 1.51
N LEU A 75 1.28 12.24 1.60
CA LEU A 75 -0.14 11.99 1.43
C LEU A 75 -0.37 11.44 0.01
N PRO A 76 -1.12 10.33 -0.17
CA PRO A 76 -2.11 9.76 0.77
C PRO A 76 -1.63 8.62 1.68
N TRP A 77 -0.32 8.42 1.81
CA TRP A 77 0.36 7.37 2.58
C TRP A 77 0.08 5.93 2.16
N ILE A 78 -1.13 5.54 1.76
CA ILE A 78 -1.44 4.18 1.23
C ILE A 78 -2.32 4.20 -0.01
N ASN A 79 -3.62 4.53 0.07
CA ASN A 79 -4.55 4.31 -1.05
C ASN A 79 -5.49 5.47 -1.42
N GLY A 80 -5.16 6.72 -1.12
CA GLY A 80 -5.89 7.89 -1.66
C GLY A 80 -7.36 8.07 -1.24
N GLY A 81 -7.99 7.08 -0.60
CA GLY A 81 -9.43 6.98 -0.36
C GLY A 81 -10.17 6.00 -1.26
N GLU A 82 -9.53 5.40 -2.28
CA GLU A 82 -10.15 4.48 -3.23
C GLU A 82 -9.34 3.19 -3.42
N PHE A 83 -9.96 2.15 -3.99
CA PHE A 83 -9.30 0.91 -4.33
C PHE A 83 -9.12 0.85 -5.85
N TYR A 84 -7.95 0.37 -6.31
CA TYR A 84 -7.71 -0.01 -7.69
C TYR A 84 -8.68 -1.13 -8.13
N GLY A 85 -8.89 -2.12 -7.26
CA GLY A 85 -9.80 -3.24 -7.51
C GLY A 85 -11.22 -3.01 -7.01
N VAL A 86 -12.02 -4.07 -7.08
CA VAL A 86 -13.36 -4.08 -6.47
C VAL A 86 -13.24 -4.49 -5.00
N ALA A 87 -13.63 -3.59 -4.10
CA ALA A 87 -13.63 -3.89 -2.67
C ALA A 87 -14.46 -5.14 -2.34
N GLY A 88 -13.90 -6.01 -1.49
CA GLY A 88 -14.59 -7.14 -0.90
C GLY A 88 -15.70 -6.76 0.07
N LYS A 89 -16.37 -7.77 0.63
CA LYS A 89 -17.44 -7.61 1.63
C LYS A 89 -16.91 -7.90 3.03
N VAL A 90 -17.29 -7.07 4.00
CA VAL A 90 -17.04 -7.30 5.42
C VAL A 90 -18.32 -7.84 6.07
N THR A 91 -18.25 -8.99 6.73
CA THR A 91 -19.32 -9.52 7.60
C THR A 91 -18.89 -9.35 9.05
N GLN A 92 -19.68 -8.62 9.84
CA GLN A 92 -19.45 -8.33 11.26
C GLN A 92 -20.29 -9.24 12.15
#